data_AF-A0A9C8TW51-F1
#
_entry.id   AF-A0A9C8TW51-F1
#
_cell.length_a   1.000
_cell.length_b   1.000
_cell.length_c   1.000
_cell.angle_alpha   90.00
_cell.angle_beta   90.00
_cell.angle_gamma   90.00
#
_symmetry.space_group_name_H-M   'P 1'
#
loop_
_entity.id
_entity.type
_entity.pdbx_description
1 polymer ?
#
loop_
_entity_poly.entity_id
_entity_poly.type
_entity_poly.pdbx_seq_one_letter_code
_entity_poly.pdbx_strand_id
1 'polypeptide(L)'
;MVRVKTLGVLVLVGLTAIGGCKRKLPTPPAAEAPQQSTQPAAPIPPPTQAAPGAAGYHAAIDAAHQATARRLIEGGVDYLLARRDSDGAWSVGDGRMLQPALTAMAIKALVQDPRFTHTSPEVRTALDVLLRYRQDDGGIYDPDQGMASYTTSVAVM
;
A
#
# COMPACT_ATOMS: atom_id res chain seq x y z
N MET A 1 -16.42 13.82 -54.31
CA MET A 1 -15.69 15.08 -54.60
C MET A 1 -16.59 16.27 -54.29
N VAL A 2 -16.47 16.83 -53.09
CA VAL A 2 -17.06 18.13 -52.71
C VAL A 2 -16.01 18.84 -51.86
N ARG A 3 -15.52 19.98 -52.35
CA ARG A 3 -14.51 20.84 -51.71
C ARG A 3 -15.19 21.64 -50.60
N VAL A 4 -14.77 21.47 -49.34
CA VAL A 4 -15.10 22.41 -48.25
C VAL A 4 -13.88 23.27 -47.96
N LYS A 5 -14.11 24.58 -48.06
CA LYS A 5 -13.15 25.67 -47.92
C LYS A 5 -12.66 25.83 -46.48
N THR A 6 -11.36 26.09 -46.37
CA THR A 6 -10.63 26.62 -45.22
C THR A 6 -11.30 27.86 -44.63
N LEU A 7 -11.44 27.92 -43.31
CA LEU A 7 -11.48 29.18 -42.57
C LEU A 7 -10.66 29.00 -41.28
N GLY A 8 -9.37 29.34 -41.38
CA GLY A 8 -8.50 29.53 -40.23
C GLY A 8 -8.78 30.88 -39.59
N VAL A 9 -8.93 30.91 -38.28
CA VAL A 9 -8.91 32.16 -37.52
C VAL A 9 -7.46 32.46 -37.17
N LEU A 10 -6.90 33.38 -37.96
CA LEU A 10 -5.63 34.05 -37.76
C LEU A 10 -5.86 35.21 -36.79
N VAL A 11 -5.19 35.21 -35.63
CA VAL A 11 -5.05 36.41 -34.81
C VAL A 11 -3.56 36.73 -34.72
N LEU A 12 -3.14 37.72 -35.50
CA LEU A 12 -1.77 38.23 -35.52
C LEU A 12 -1.74 39.65 -34.93
N VAL A 13 -1.09 39.73 -33.77
CA VAL A 13 -0.15 40.78 -33.31
C VAL A 13 -0.66 42.21 -33.08
N GLY A 14 -0.58 42.60 -31.80
CA GLY A 14 -0.24 43.96 -31.38
C GLY A 14 1.04 43.91 -30.54
N LEU A 15 2.17 44.26 -31.16
CA LEU A 15 3.49 44.38 -30.56
C LEU A 15 3.63 45.79 -29.99
N THR A 16 3.68 45.95 -28.66
CA THR A 16 4.28 47.14 -28.03
C THR A 16 5.39 46.68 -27.10
N ALA A 17 6.60 47.04 -27.49
CA ALA A 17 7.82 46.80 -26.76
C ALA A 17 7.83 47.63 -25.47
N ILE A 18 8.07 46.98 -24.33
CA ILE A 18 8.64 47.62 -23.15
C ILE A 18 9.88 46.81 -22.77
N GLY A 19 11.03 47.44 -22.97
CA GLY A 19 12.21 47.41 -22.10
C GLY A 19 12.62 46.06 -21.52
N GLY A 20 13.77 45.58 -21.97
CA GLY A 20 14.46 44.46 -21.37
C GLY A 20 14.60 44.61 -19.85
N CYS A 21 13.97 43.69 -19.14
CA CYS A 21 14.35 43.33 -17.79
C CYS A 21 14.79 41.87 -17.85
N LYS A 22 16.11 41.65 -17.95
CA LYS A 22 16.69 40.35 -17.60
C LYS A 22 16.38 40.10 -16.13
N ARG A 23 15.24 39.49 -15.84
CA ARG A 23 14.93 38.99 -14.51
C ARG A 23 15.86 37.81 -14.27
N LYS A 24 16.98 38.10 -13.60
CA LYS A 24 17.88 37.11 -13.02
C LYS A 24 16.99 36.17 -12.20
N LEU A 25 16.86 34.91 -12.62
CA LEU A 25 16.20 33.93 -11.77
C LEU A 25 16.99 33.89 -10.45
N PRO A 26 16.31 33.95 -9.28
CA PRO A 26 17.00 33.77 -8.02
C PRO A 26 17.66 32.40 -8.03
N THR A 27 18.95 32.36 -7.71
CA THR A 27 19.66 31.12 -7.43
C THR A 27 18.88 30.37 -6.35
N PRO A 28 18.58 29.07 -6.51
CA PRO A 28 18.01 28.30 -5.41
C PRO A 28 18.96 28.43 -4.21
N PRO A 29 18.45 28.66 -2.99
CA PRO A 29 19.31 28.59 -1.81
C PRO A 29 19.99 27.23 -1.80
N ALA A 30 21.28 27.22 -1.44
CA ALA A 30 22.00 25.98 -1.21
C ALA A 30 21.15 25.08 -0.31
N ALA A 31 21.02 23.81 -0.68
CA ALA A 31 20.29 22.82 0.09
C ALA A 31 20.73 22.89 1.56
N GLU A 32 19.82 23.34 2.41
CA GLU A 32 20.01 23.32 3.85
C GLU A 32 20.03 21.85 4.26
N ALA A 33 21.17 21.40 4.80
CA ALA A 33 21.30 20.05 5.34
C ALA A 33 20.19 19.81 6.36
N PRO A 34 19.60 18.59 6.43
CA PRO A 34 18.53 18.32 7.39
C PRO A 34 19.04 18.63 8.80
N GLN A 35 18.47 19.66 9.41
CA GLN A 35 18.74 20.00 10.80
C GLN A 35 18.14 18.89 11.67
N GLN A 36 18.98 17.95 12.08
CA GLN A 36 18.67 17.10 13.22
C GLN A 36 18.49 18.00 14.43
N SER A 37 17.28 18.03 14.99
CA SER A 37 16.98 18.69 16.26
C SER A 37 17.91 18.13 17.35
N THR A 38 18.93 18.89 17.74
CA THR A 38 19.81 18.56 18.87
C THR A 38 19.24 19.06 20.20
N GLN A 39 17.91 19.04 20.39
CA GLN A 39 17.34 19.27 21.71
C GLN A 39 17.61 18.03 22.58
N PRO A 40 18.24 18.16 23.76
CA PRO A 40 18.33 17.08 24.72
C PRO A 40 16.91 16.62 25.06
N ALA A 41 16.65 15.31 24.95
CA ALA A 41 15.39 14.75 25.40
C ALA A 41 15.22 15.08 26.90
N ALA A 42 14.13 15.76 27.24
CA ALA A 42 13.72 15.88 28.63
C ALA A 42 13.54 14.45 29.20
N PRO A 43 13.89 14.20 30.48
CA PRO A 43 13.68 12.90 31.09
C PRO A 43 12.21 12.52 30.98
N ILE A 44 11.93 11.37 30.37
CA ILE A 44 10.59 10.79 30.35
C ILE A 44 10.23 10.52 31.82
N PRO A 45 9.14 11.10 32.37
CA PRO A 45 8.71 10.76 33.71
C PRO A 45 8.43 9.25 33.78
N PRO A 46 8.72 8.59 34.91
CA PRO A 46 8.39 7.17 35.07
C PRO A 46 6.90 6.96 34.77
N PRO A 47 6.51 5.82 34.17
CA PRO A 47 5.11 5.56 33.88
C PRO A 47 4.30 5.68 35.17
N THR A 48 3.49 6.73 35.27
CA THR A 48 2.45 6.84 36.29
C THR A 48 1.57 5.61 36.12
N GLN A 49 1.60 4.69 37.10
CA GLN A 49 0.72 3.53 37.09
C GLN A 49 -0.71 4.02 36.88
N ALA A 50 -1.37 3.46 35.86
CA ALA A 50 -2.75 3.77 35.55
C ALA A 50 -3.60 3.62 36.82
N ALA A 51 -4.47 4.60 37.07
CA ALA A 51 -5.42 4.56 38.17
C ALA A 51 -6.19 3.21 38.16
N PRO A 52 -6.53 2.64 39.34
CA PRO A 52 -7.31 1.41 39.43
C PRO A 52 -8.76 1.67 38.97
N GLY A 53 -8.95 1.61 37.65
CA GLY A 53 -10.21 1.69 36.93
C GLY A 53 -10.25 0.78 35.70
N ALA A 54 -9.31 -0.17 35.59
CA ALA A 54 -9.14 -1.06 34.44
C ALA A 54 -9.71 -2.48 34.68
N ALA A 55 -10.77 -2.62 35.48
CA ALA A 55 -11.36 -3.93 35.80
C ALA A 55 -12.45 -4.39 34.80
N GLY A 56 -12.46 -3.87 33.57
CA GLY A 56 -13.51 -4.14 32.57
C GLY A 56 -13.03 -4.73 31.24
N TYR A 57 -11.75 -4.65 30.89
CA TYR A 57 -11.25 -5.09 29.58
C TYR A 57 -10.79 -6.56 29.53
N HIS A 58 -10.83 -7.27 30.65
CA HIS A 58 -10.40 -8.67 30.77
C HIS A 58 -11.52 -9.57 31.31
N ALA A 59 -12.75 -9.43 30.80
CA ALA A 59 -13.67 -10.56 30.90
C ALA A 59 -13.02 -11.74 30.14
N ALA A 60 -12.86 -12.89 30.81
CA ALA A 60 -12.24 -14.05 30.18
C ALA A 60 -13.01 -14.42 28.90
N ILE A 61 -12.29 -14.62 27.79
CA ILE A 61 -12.89 -15.05 26.52
C ILE A 61 -13.45 -16.46 26.72
N ASP A 62 -14.77 -16.57 26.87
CA ASP A 62 -15.47 -17.84 27.10
C ASP A 62 -15.68 -18.64 25.81
N ALA A 63 -16.22 -19.86 25.95
CA ALA A 63 -16.46 -20.75 24.83
C ALA A 63 -17.42 -20.18 23.77
N ALA A 64 -18.38 -19.33 24.15
CA ALA A 64 -19.31 -18.71 23.21
C ALA A 64 -18.61 -17.64 22.37
N HIS A 65 -17.72 -16.85 22.97
CA HIS A 65 -16.86 -15.91 22.25
C HIS A 65 -15.91 -16.65 21.30
N GLN A 66 -15.31 -17.75 21.74
CA GLN A 66 -14.44 -18.58 20.88
C GLN A 66 -15.20 -19.16 19.69
N ALA A 67 -16.42 -19.70 19.90
CA ALA A 67 -17.25 -20.21 18.82
C ALA A 67 -17.66 -19.10 17.83
N THR A 68 -17.98 -17.91 18.34
CA THR A 68 -18.28 -16.74 17.51
C THR A 68 -17.08 -16.32 16.68
N ALA A 69 -15.90 -16.22 17.28
CA ALA A 69 -14.66 -15.89 16.58
C ALA A 69 -14.34 -16.91 15.49
N ARG A 70 -14.47 -18.21 15.79
CA ARG A 70 -14.26 -19.29 14.81
C ARG A 70 -15.15 -19.13 13.59
N ARG A 71 -16.46 -18.95 13.78
CA ARG A 71 -17.42 -18.75 12.70
C ARG A 71 -17.10 -17.51 11.85
N LEU A 72 -16.68 -16.42 12.48
CA LEU A 72 -16.33 -15.19 11.75
C LEU A 72 -15.04 -15.34 10.95
N ILE A 73 -14.04 -16.02 11.50
CA ILE A 73 -12.79 -16.35 10.79
C ILE A 73 -13.09 -17.23 9.58
N GLU A 74 -13.89 -18.28 9.76
CA GLU A 74 -14.29 -19.18 8.67
C GLU A 74 -14.98 -18.41 7.54
N GLY A 75 -15.95 -17.56 7.87
CA GLY A 75 -16.62 -16.71 6.88
C GLY A 75 -15.69 -15.69 6.21
N GLY A 76 -14.69 -15.17 6.93
CA GLY A 76 -13.66 -14.29 6.37
C GLY A 76 -12.76 -15.01 5.36
N VAL A 77 -12.35 -16.25 5.66
CA VAL A 77 -11.57 -17.08 4.74
C VAL A 77 -12.38 -17.44 3.50
N ASP A 78 -13.63 -17.83 3.67
CA ASP A 78 -14.51 -18.13 2.54
C ASP A 78 -14.72 -16.90 1.65
N TYR A 79 -14.86 -15.71 2.25
CA TYR A 79 -14.89 -14.44 1.51
C TYR A 79 -13.61 -14.20 0.72
N LEU A 80 -12.43 -14.39 1.34
CA LEU A 80 -11.15 -14.22 0.64
C LEU A 80 -11.06 -15.15 -0.58
N LEU A 81 -11.40 -16.43 -0.42
CA LEU A 81 -11.38 -17.40 -1.52
C LEU A 81 -12.31 -17.01 -2.66
N ALA A 82 -13.50 -16.49 -2.35
CA ALA A 82 -14.47 -16.03 -3.34
C ALA A 82 -14.06 -14.73 -4.06
N ARG A 83 -13.11 -13.97 -3.50
CA ARG A 83 -12.67 -12.66 -4.02
C ARG A 83 -11.33 -12.69 -4.76
N ARG A 84 -10.82 -13.88 -5.05
CA ARG A 84 -9.60 -14.05 -5.83
C ARG A 84 -9.78 -13.49 -7.24
N ASP A 85 -8.70 -12.91 -7.75
CA ASP A 85 -8.56 -12.57 -9.15
C ASP A 85 -8.56 -13.85 -10.01
N SER A 86 -8.75 -13.71 -11.31
CA SER A 86 -8.82 -14.85 -12.24
C SER A 86 -7.53 -15.69 -12.28
N ASP A 87 -6.38 -15.11 -11.92
CA ASP A 87 -5.10 -15.80 -11.81
C ASP A 87 -4.85 -16.36 -10.39
N GLY A 88 -5.83 -16.21 -9.50
CA GLY A 88 -5.80 -16.75 -8.16
C GLY A 88 -5.17 -15.85 -7.11
N ALA A 89 -4.81 -14.61 -7.45
CA ALA A 89 -4.22 -13.60 -6.56
C ALA A 89 -5.31 -12.74 -5.88
N TRP A 90 -4.88 -11.69 -5.17
CA TRP A 90 -5.76 -10.63 -4.69
C TRP A 90 -5.20 -9.26 -5.05
N SER A 91 -6.05 -8.36 -5.51
CA SER A 91 -5.71 -6.97 -5.83
C SER A 91 -6.88 -6.04 -5.52
N VAL A 92 -6.66 -4.72 -5.66
CA VAL A 92 -7.74 -3.72 -5.68
C VAL A 92 -7.91 -3.14 -7.08
N GLY A 93 -9.08 -2.58 -7.35
CA GLY A 93 -9.41 -1.99 -8.65
C GLY A 93 -9.71 -3.05 -9.72
N ASP A 94 -9.19 -2.83 -10.92
CA ASP A 94 -9.39 -3.67 -12.11
C ASP A 94 -8.42 -4.88 -12.19
N GLY A 95 -7.93 -5.36 -11.05
CA GLY A 95 -7.04 -6.52 -11.01
C GLY A 95 -5.53 -6.19 -10.94
N ARG A 96 -5.15 -4.91 -10.81
CA ARG A 96 -3.75 -4.47 -11.04
C ARG A 96 -3.07 -3.82 -9.84
N MET A 97 -3.83 -3.21 -8.93
CA MET A 97 -3.24 -2.43 -7.85
C MET A 97 -2.96 -3.29 -6.62
N LEU A 98 -1.78 -3.10 -6.04
CA LEU A 98 -1.31 -3.74 -4.80
C LEU A 98 -1.29 -5.27 -4.82
N GLN A 99 -1.33 -5.90 -6.01
CA GLN A 99 -1.45 -7.35 -6.12
C GLN A 99 -0.42 -8.13 -5.28
N PRO A 100 0.89 -7.84 -5.30
CA PRO A 100 1.85 -8.59 -4.48
C PRO A 100 1.60 -8.46 -2.98
N ALA A 101 1.30 -7.25 -2.48
CA ALA A 101 1.07 -7.03 -1.05
C ALA A 101 -0.22 -7.69 -0.55
N LEU A 102 -1.32 -7.55 -1.30
CA LEU A 102 -2.59 -8.16 -0.94
C LEU A 102 -2.55 -9.68 -1.04
N THR A 103 -1.89 -10.20 -2.06
CA THR A 103 -1.71 -11.65 -2.24
C THR A 103 -0.90 -12.25 -1.10
N ALA A 104 0.19 -11.60 -0.68
CA ALA A 104 0.96 -12.02 0.49
C ALA A 104 0.13 -12.03 1.78
N MET A 105 -0.67 -10.98 2.04
CA MET A 105 -1.54 -10.94 3.21
C MET A 105 -2.62 -12.04 3.18
N ALA A 106 -3.23 -12.29 2.02
CA ALA A 106 -4.22 -13.35 1.87
C ALA A 106 -3.60 -14.73 2.09
N ILE A 107 -2.41 -15.00 1.52
CA ILE A 107 -1.65 -16.24 1.77
C ILE A 107 -1.40 -16.41 3.26
N LYS A 108 -0.91 -15.37 3.95
CA LYS A 108 -0.65 -15.40 5.39
C LYS A 108 -1.89 -15.79 6.19
N ALA A 109 -3.04 -15.18 5.88
CA ALA A 109 -4.31 -15.48 6.53
C ALA A 109 -4.76 -16.94 6.27
N LEU A 110 -4.63 -17.41 5.03
CA LEU A 110 -5.02 -18.78 4.66
C LEU A 110 -4.19 -19.82 5.41
N VAL A 111 -2.86 -19.70 5.43
CA VAL A 111 -1.99 -20.69 6.10
C VAL A 111 -2.10 -20.70 7.62
N GLN A 112 -2.74 -19.68 8.22
CA GLN A 112 -3.08 -19.65 9.64
C GLN A 112 -4.41 -20.35 9.96
N ASP A 113 -5.26 -20.60 8.95
CA ASP A 113 -6.46 -21.41 9.08
C ASP A 113 -6.10 -22.90 8.98
N PRO A 114 -6.54 -23.75 9.92
CA PRO A 114 -6.17 -25.18 9.96
C PRO A 114 -6.64 -25.98 8.73
N ARG A 115 -7.53 -25.44 7.90
CA ARG A 115 -7.96 -26.07 6.64
C ARG A 115 -6.90 -26.00 5.54
N PHE A 116 -5.91 -25.11 5.66
CA PHE A 116 -4.93 -24.86 4.61
C PHE A 116 -3.50 -25.05 5.08
N THR A 117 -2.64 -25.37 4.11
CA THR A 117 -1.20 -25.48 4.29
C THR A 117 -0.49 -24.84 3.11
N HIS A 118 0.83 -24.74 3.15
CA HIS A 118 1.64 -24.27 2.02
C HIS A 118 1.48 -25.12 0.75
N THR A 119 0.97 -26.35 0.85
CA THR A 119 0.70 -27.21 -0.31
C THR A 119 -0.73 -27.15 -0.83
N SER A 120 -1.65 -26.45 -0.14
CA SER A 120 -3.03 -26.28 -0.60
C SER A 120 -3.05 -25.60 -1.98
N PRO A 121 -3.89 -26.05 -2.94
CA PRO A 121 -3.90 -25.51 -4.30
C PRO A 121 -4.10 -24.00 -4.37
N GLU A 122 -4.95 -23.45 -3.51
CA GLU A 122 -5.27 -22.02 -3.42
C GLU A 122 -4.05 -21.20 -2.99
N VAL A 123 -3.33 -21.71 -1.97
CA VAL A 123 -2.11 -21.10 -1.45
C VAL A 123 -0.98 -21.20 -2.47
N ARG A 124 -0.79 -22.38 -3.08
CA ARG A 124 0.24 -22.59 -4.09
C ARG A 124 0.07 -21.68 -5.29
N THR A 125 -1.14 -21.61 -5.83
CA THR A 125 -1.44 -20.75 -6.99
C THR A 125 -1.13 -19.29 -6.67
N ALA A 126 -1.58 -18.80 -5.51
CA ALA A 126 -1.31 -17.44 -5.08
C ALA A 126 0.19 -17.18 -4.85
N LEU A 127 0.91 -18.16 -4.30
CA LEU A 127 2.36 -18.08 -4.10
C LEU A 127 3.11 -18.02 -5.43
N ASP A 128 2.70 -18.83 -6.41
CA ASP A 128 3.23 -18.76 -7.77
C ASP A 128 3.02 -17.38 -8.39
N VAL A 129 1.84 -16.77 -8.16
CA VAL A 129 1.60 -15.37 -8.57
C VAL A 129 2.56 -14.41 -7.88
N LEU A 130 2.66 -14.48 -6.55
CA LEU A 130 3.51 -13.59 -5.76
C LEU A 130 4.98 -13.65 -6.19
N LEU A 131 5.48 -14.84 -6.51
CA LEU A 131 6.86 -15.04 -6.94
C LEU A 131 7.18 -14.45 -8.32
N ARG A 132 6.17 -14.12 -9.14
CA ARG A 132 6.36 -13.35 -10.39
C ARG A 132 6.82 -11.92 -10.14
N TYR A 133 6.60 -11.39 -8.93
CA TYR A 133 7.02 -10.06 -8.50
C TYR A 133 8.42 -10.03 -7.85
N ARG A 134 9.12 -11.17 -7.81
CA ARG A 134 10.48 -11.21 -7.31
C ARG A 134 11.44 -10.50 -8.27
N GLN A 135 12.20 -9.55 -7.74
CA GLN A 135 13.19 -8.78 -8.47
C GLN A 135 14.58 -9.42 -8.36
N ASP A 136 15.53 -8.95 -9.17
CA ASP A 136 16.91 -9.45 -9.18
C ASP A 136 17.66 -9.19 -7.87
N ASP A 137 17.27 -8.16 -7.12
CA ASP A 137 17.82 -7.83 -5.81
C ASP A 137 17.21 -8.67 -4.65
N GLY A 138 16.27 -9.56 -4.98
CA GLY A 138 15.55 -10.41 -4.02
C GLY A 138 14.30 -9.77 -3.40
N GLY A 139 14.02 -8.49 -3.68
CA GLY A 139 12.78 -7.83 -3.30
C GLY A 139 11.56 -8.47 -3.97
N ILE A 140 10.39 -8.32 -3.37
CA ILE A 140 9.11 -8.78 -3.94
C ILE A 140 8.18 -7.59 -4.03
N TYR A 141 8.05 -7.01 -5.22
CA TYR A 141 7.22 -5.85 -5.46
C TYR A 141 6.96 -5.62 -6.95
N ASP A 142 5.97 -4.76 -7.24
CA ASP A 142 5.75 -4.20 -8.57
C ASP A 142 6.51 -2.87 -8.71
N PRO A 143 7.48 -2.75 -9.65
CA PRO A 143 8.29 -1.54 -9.81
C PRO A 143 7.46 -0.32 -10.21
N ASP A 144 6.30 -0.51 -10.84
CA ASP A 144 5.46 0.58 -11.32
C ASP A 144 4.58 1.19 -10.21
N GLN A 145 4.52 0.56 -9.03
CA GLN A 145 3.61 0.98 -7.93
C GLN A 145 4.31 1.71 -6.77
N GLY A 146 5.64 1.77 -6.72
CA GLY A 146 6.35 2.66 -5.78
C GLY A 146 6.32 2.28 -4.29
N MET A 147 6.18 0.99 -3.93
CA MET A 147 6.10 0.51 -2.53
C MET A 147 6.99 -0.71 -2.26
N ALA A 148 8.24 -0.67 -2.74
CA ALA A 148 9.15 -1.82 -2.72
C ALA A 148 9.39 -2.39 -1.31
N SER A 149 9.79 -1.55 -0.35
CA SER A 149 10.09 -1.99 1.02
C SER A 149 8.85 -2.49 1.76
N TYR A 150 7.72 -1.78 1.62
CA TYR A 150 6.44 -2.20 2.21
C TYR A 150 6.00 -3.56 1.68
N THR A 151 5.93 -3.70 0.36
CA THR A 151 5.45 -4.93 -0.30
C THR A 151 6.34 -6.12 0.04
N THR A 152 7.66 -5.93 -0.02
CA THR A 152 8.62 -6.98 0.32
C THR A 152 8.48 -7.40 1.78
N SER A 153 8.35 -6.44 2.71
CA SER A 153 8.17 -6.74 4.14
C SER A 153 6.91 -7.55 4.39
N VAL A 154 5.82 -7.21 3.70
CA VAL A 154 4.55 -7.95 3.79
C VAL A 154 4.69 -9.36 3.21
N ALA A 155 5.44 -9.51 2.12
CA ALA A 155 5.67 -10.80 1.46
C ALA A 155 6.46 -11.81 2.31
N VAL A 156 7.26 -11.35 3.27
CA VAL A 156 8.17 -12.20 4.06
C VAL A 156 7.76 -12.38 5.54
N MET A 157 6.59 -11.89 5.96
CA MET A 157 6.15 -11.91 7.38
C MET A 157 5.64 -13.26 7.90
#